data_AF-A0A7S2BLM4-F1
#
_entry.id   AF-A0A7S2BLM4-F1
#
_cell.length_a   1.000
_cell.length_b   1.000
_cell.length_c   1.000
_cell.angle_alpha   90.00
_cell.angle_beta   90.00
_cell.angle_gamma   90.00
#
_symmetry.space_group_name_H-M   'P 1'
#
loop_
_entity.id
_entity.type
_entity.pdbx_description
1 polymer ?
#
loop_
_entity_poly.entity_id
_entity_poly.type
_entity_poly.pdbx_seq_one_letter_code
_entity_poly.pdbx_strand_id
1 'polypeptide(L)'
;MKKGKMGNLLMKAHRAGDLEGKVEDMESAMASEETTTEQVEAVVESVIEVENKITVAEGLLAEASDAAKEGEVKEEASAIQRAGAVARASVTLAGEALAEATSAVEKAESPAVVAKAEEAVQVAEVAVASAEAVVEKVAEAEAVTVAP
;
A
#
# COMPACT_ATOMS: atom_id res chain seq x y z
N MET A 1 44.19 44.66 13.42
CA MET A 1 42.90 44.15 12.90
C MET A 1 43.04 42.65 12.56
N LYS A 2 42.78 41.71 13.49
CA LYS A 2 42.88 40.26 13.20
C LYS A 2 41.72 39.41 13.78
N LYS A 3 40.99 39.89 14.79
CA LYS A 3 39.90 39.13 15.43
C LYS A 3 38.61 39.03 14.59
N GLY A 4 38.31 40.01 13.74
CA GLY A 4 37.09 39.99 12.90
C GLY A 4 37.13 39.03 11.69
N LYS A 5 38.33 38.72 11.15
CA LYS A 5 38.48 37.78 10.02
C LYS A 5 38.30 36.32 10.44
N MET A 6 38.77 35.95 11.63
CA MET A 6 38.62 34.59 12.17
C MET A 6 37.16 34.26 12.50
N GLY A 7 36.40 35.19 13.10
CA GLY A 7 34.97 34.99 13.35
C GLY A 7 34.15 34.80 12.07
N ASN A 8 34.46 35.54 11.01
CA ASN A 8 33.80 35.40 9.71
C ASN A 8 34.17 34.08 9.00
N LEU A 9 35.41 33.59 9.17
CA LEU A 9 35.84 32.29 8.64
C LEU A 9 35.16 31.12 9.37
N LEU A 10 35.05 31.18 10.72
CA LEU A 10 34.36 30.16 11.51
C LEU A 10 32.86 30.10 11.20
N MET A 11 32.21 31.26 11.05
CA MET A 11 30.80 31.35 10.62
C MET A 11 30.57 30.76 9.21
N LYS A 12 31.51 30.98 8.28
CA LYS A 12 31.45 30.42 6.93
C LYS A 12 31.68 28.91 6.91
N ALA A 13 32.62 28.41 7.71
CA ALA A 13 32.88 26.97 7.82
C ALA A 13 31.70 26.22 8.45
N HIS A 14 31.08 26.79 9.50
CA HIS A 14 29.87 26.22 10.10
C HIS A 14 28.71 26.19 9.10
N ARG A 15 28.46 27.30 8.39
CA ARG A 15 27.44 27.34 7.33
C ARG A 15 27.73 26.38 6.18
N ALA A 16 29.00 26.15 5.82
CA ALA A 16 29.36 25.20 4.78
C ALA A 16 29.02 23.77 5.21
N GLY A 17 29.37 23.38 6.44
CA GLY A 17 28.98 22.07 7.00
C GLY A 17 27.46 21.91 7.15
N ASP A 18 26.75 22.96 7.58
CA ASP A 18 25.28 22.94 7.66
C ASP A 18 24.61 22.80 6.28
N LEU A 19 25.21 23.34 5.23
CA LEU A 19 24.70 23.21 3.86
C LEU A 19 25.04 21.85 3.25
N GLU A 20 26.22 21.32 3.54
CA GLU A 20 26.66 19.99 3.10
C GLU A 20 25.74 18.91 3.68
N GLY A 21 25.45 18.96 4.99
CA GLY A 21 24.48 18.06 5.61
C GLY A 21 23.07 18.17 5.03
N LYS A 22 22.62 19.39 4.69
CA LYS A 22 21.31 19.58 4.03
C LYS A 22 21.27 19.02 2.61
N VAL A 23 22.39 19.06 1.88
CA VAL A 23 22.49 18.47 0.55
C VAL A 23 22.43 16.95 0.65
N GLU A 24 23.17 16.34 1.58
CA GLU A 24 23.10 14.89 1.84
C GLU A 24 21.69 14.43 2.24
N ASP A 25 21.01 15.21 3.10
CA ASP A 25 19.62 14.95 3.48
C ASP A 25 18.66 15.04 2.28
N MET A 26 18.87 16.01 1.37
CA MET A 26 18.06 16.15 0.15
C MET A 26 18.35 15.04 -0.87
N GLU A 27 19.61 14.65 -1.08
CA GLU A 27 19.98 13.54 -1.95
C GLU A 27 19.37 12.22 -1.47
N SER A 28 19.41 11.99 -0.15
CA SER A 28 18.76 10.83 0.48
C SER A 28 17.24 10.85 0.32
N ALA A 29 16.62 12.02 0.48
CA ALA A 29 15.18 12.18 0.29
C ALA A 29 14.74 11.92 -1.16
N MET A 30 15.50 12.40 -2.15
CA MET A 30 15.19 12.14 -3.57
C MET A 30 15.31 10.65 -3.93
N ALA A 31 16.33 9.95 -3.42
CA ALA A 31 16.48 8.51 -3.66
C ALA A 31 15.33 7.70 -3.02
N SER A 32 14.88 8.09 -1.83
CA SER A 32 13.75 7.47 -1.16
C SER A 32 12.41 7.81 -1.85
N GLU A 33 12.26 9.00 -2.42
CA GLU A 33 11.09 9.39 -3.23
C GLU A 33 10.96 8.54 -4.51
N GLU A 34 12.07 8.33 -5.23
CA GLU A 34 12.10 7.45 -6.41
C GLU A 34 11.70 6.02 -6.04
N THR A 35 12.28 5.48 -4.96
CA THR A 35 11.94 4.15 -4.45
C THR A 35 10.47 4.04 -4.05
N THR A 36 9.94 5.05 -3.34
CA THR A 36 8.54 5.07 -2.90
C THR A 36 7.59 5.10 -4.09
N THR A 37 7.95 5.83 -5.16
CA THR A 37 7.14 5.89 -6.39
C THR A 37 7.07 4.52 -7.05
N GLU A 38 8.20 3.83 -7.21
CA GLU A 38 8.24 2.47 -7.75
C GLU A 38 7.41 1.48 -6.91
N GLN A 39 7.46 1.60 -5.58
CA GLN A 39 6.64 0.78 -4.69
C GLN A 39 5.15 1.07 -4.84
N VAL A 40 4.74 2.34 -4.94
CA VAL A 40 3.34 2.72 -5.20
C VAL A 40 2.84 2.06 -6.48
N GLU A 41 3.62 2.12 -7.56
CA GLU A 41 3.25 1.48 -8.83
C GLU A 41 3.06 -0.03 -8.68
N ALA A 42 3.99 -0.73 -8.02
CA ALA A 42 3.91 -2.17 -7.78
C ALA A 42 2.69 -2.58 -6.94
N VAL A 43 2.35 -1.79 -5.91
CA VAL A 43 1.19 -2.07 -5.05
C VAL A 43 -0.12 -1.77 -5.80
N VAL A 44 -0.17 -0.75 -6.66
CA VAL A 44 -1.33 -0.48 -7.54
C VAL A 44 -1.59 -1.67 -8.48
N GLU A 45 -0.55 -2.22 -9.12
CA GLU A 45 -0.70 -3.42 -9.95
C GLU A 45 -1.29 -4.58 -9.15
N SER A 46 -0.79 -4.81 -7.94
CA SER A 46 -1.27 -5.86 -7.05
C SER A 46 -2.73 -5.64 -6.62
N VAL A 47 -3.13 -4.40 -6.30
CA VAL A 47 -4.52 -4.04 -6.01
C VAL A 47 -5.44 -4.44 -7.17
N ILE A 48 -5.07 -4.09 -8.41
CA ILE A 48 -5.86 -4.41 -9.61
C ILE A 48 -6.02 -5.93 -9.77
N GLU A 49 -4.94 -6.70 -9.58
CA GLU A 49 -5.01 -8.16 -9.65
C GLU A 49 -5.97 -8.75 -8.61
N VAL A 50 -5.92 -8.25 -7.37
CA VAL A 50 -6.78 -8.70 -6.28
C VAL A 50 -8.24 -8.33 -6.52
N GLU A 51 -8.52 -7.11 -6.96
CA GLU A 51 -9.87 -6.66 -7.32
C GLU A 51 -10.52 -7.55 -8.38
N ASN A 52 -9.73 -7.93 -9.40
CA ASN A 52 -10.19 -8.84 -10.43
C ASN A 52 -10.52 -10.22 -9.84
N LYS A 53 -9.67 -10.78 -8.98
CA LYS A 53 -9.93 -12.08 -8.33
C LYS A 53 -11.17 -12.02 -7.43
N ILE A 54 -11.37 -10.95 -6.65
CA ILE A 54 -12.57 -10.74 -5.84
C ILE A 54 -13.82 -10.72 -6.72
N THR A 55 -13.78 -9.95 -7.81
CA THR A 55 -14.92 -9.81 -8.74
C THR A 55 -15.31 -11.16 -9.35
N VAL A 56 -14.33 -11.97 -9.73
CA VAL A 56 -14.57 -13.33 -10.26
C VAL A 56 -15.20 -14.23 -9.18
N ALA A 57 -14.61 -14.26 -7.98
CA ALA A 57 -15.12 -15.09 -6.87
C ALA A 57 -16.57 -14.75 -6.50
N GLU A 58 -16.94 -13.47 -6.54
CA GLU A 58 -18.31 -13.03 -6.25
C GLU A 58 -19.31 -13.37 -7.36
N GLY A 59 -18.86 -13.37 -8.62
CA GLY A 59 -19.66 -13.85 -9.74
C GLY A 59 -20.00 -15.33 -9.59
N LEU A 60 -18.98 -16.16 -9.31
CA LEU A 60 -19.14 -17.60 -9.12
C LEU A 60 -20.04 -17.93 -7.91
N LEU A 61 -19.92 -17.16 -6.82
CA LEU A 61 -20.81 -17.29 -5.66
C LEU A 61 -22.27 -16.99 -5.97
N ALA A 62 -22.54 -15.97 -6.78
CA ALA A 62 -23.90 -15.63 -7.16
C ALA A 62 -24.52 -16.79 -7.95
N GLU A 63 -23.77 -17.37 -8.89
CA GLU A 63 -24.19 -18.54 -9.67
C GLU A 63 -24.41 -19.79 -8.78
N ALA A 64 -23.51 -20.04 -7.82
CA ALA A 64 -23.64 -21.16 -6.88
C ALA A 64 -24.83 -20.99 -5.93
N SER A 65 -25.07 -19.77 -5.44
CA SER A 65 -26.21 -19.44 -4.57
C SER A 65 -27.55 -19.65 -5.28
N ASP A 66 -27.65 -19.34 -6.57
CA ASP A 66 -28.86 -19.57 -7.36
C ASP A 66 -29.12 -21.07 -7.63
N ALA A 67 -28.06 -21.90 -7.65
CA ALA A 67 -28.14 -23.35 -7.86
C ALA A 67 -28.37 -24.16 -6.56
N ALA A 68 -28.10 -23.57 -5.39
CA ALA A 68 -28.10 -24.25 -4.10
C ALA A 68 -29.52 -24.60 -3.57
N LYS A 69 -29.79 -25.89 -3.35
CA LYS A 69 -30.94 -26.35 -2.54
C LYS A 69 -30.57 -26.33 -1.04
N GLU A 70 -31.54 -26.00 -0.20
CA GLU A 70 -31.38 -25.50 1.18
C GLU A 70 -30.56 -26.38 2.15
N GLY A 71 -29.73 -25.73 2.98
CA GLY A 71 -28.99 -26.33 4.10
C GLY A 71 -27.57 -25.78 4.23
N GLU A 72 -26.57 -26.65 4.07
CA GLU A 72 -25.13 -26.36 4.20
C GLU A 72 -24.63 -25.33 3.18
N VAL A 73 -25.12 -25.37 1.94
CA VAL A 73 -24.68 -24.48 0.86
C VAL A 73 -25.01 -23.01 1.14
N LYS A 74 -26.08 -22.72 1.92
CA LYS A 74 -26.41 -21.34 2.34
C LYS A 74 -25.43 -20.80 3.38
N GLU A 75 -24.91 -21.66 4.27
CA GLU A 75 -23.97 -21.24 5.32
C GLU A 75 -22.58 -20.97 4.73
N GLU A 76 -22.12 -21.83 3.81
CA GLU A 76 -20.89 -21.63 3.04
C GLU A 76 -20.97 -20.39 2.15
N ALA A 77 -22.05 -20.22 1.36
CA ALA A 77 -22.22 -19.01 0.55
C ALA A 77 -22.21 -17.73 1.40
N SER A 78 -22.80 -17.77 2.60
CA SER A 78 -22.76 -16.64 3.54
C SER A 78 -21.35 -16.38 4.09
N ALA A 79 -20.55 -17.42 4.34
CA ALA A 79 -19.16 -17.27 4.77
C ALA A 79 -18.30 -16.66 3.66
N ILE A 80 -18.49 -17.09 2.42
CA ILE A 80 -17.73 -16.58 1.28
C ILE A 80 -18.15 -15.13 0.95
N GLN A 81 -19.44 -14.77 1.05
CA GLN A 81 -19.87 -13.36 0.94
C GLN A 81 -19.21 -12.46 2.00
N ARG A 82 -19.12 -12.93 3.26
CA ARG A 82 -18.41 -12.19 4.31
C ARG A 82 -16.92 -12.05 4.00
N ALA A 83 -16.29 -13.10 3.49
CA ALA A 83 -14.89 -13.08 3.06
C ALA A 83 -14.66 -12.08 1.92
N GLY A 84 -15.50 -12.11 0.88
CA GLY A 84 -15.45 -11.13 -0.22
C GLY A 84 -15.61 -9.68 0.26
N ALA A 85 -16.52 -9.44 1.20
CA ALA A 85 -16.68 -8.12 1.82
C ALA A 85 -15.42 -7.66 2.59
N VAL A 86 -14.76 -8.57 3.32
CA VAL A 86 -13.49 -8.27 4.01
C VAL A 86 -12.36 -7.99 3.01
N ALA A 87 -12.27 -8.78 1.94
CA ALA A 87 -11.27 -8.57 0.89
C ALA A 87 -11.46 -7.20 0.22
N ARG A 88 -12.71 -6.82 -0.11
CA ARG A 88 -13.01 -5.47 -0.65
C ARG A 88 -12.66 -4.34 0.31
N ALA A 89 -12.99 -4.50 1.59
CA ALA A 89 -12.66 -3.49 2.59
C ALA A 89 -11.13 -3.31 2.71
N SER A 90 -10.39 -4.41 2.61
CA SER A 90 -8.92 -4.40 2.64
C SER A 90 -8.34 -3.72 1.39
N VAL A 91 -8.88 -4.02 0.20
CA VAL A 91 -8.48 -3.30 -1.03
C VAL A 91 -8.82 -1.82 -0.97
N THR A 92 -9.98 -1.45 -0.43
CA THR A 92 -10.37 -0.04 -0.27
C THR A 92 -9.37 0.69 0.62
N LEU A 93 -8.97 0.08 1.74
CA LEU A 93 -7.95 0.62 2.62
C LEU A 93 -6.60 0.77 1.92
N ALA A 94 -6.20 -0.20 1.09
CA ALA A 94 -4.99 -0.10 0.29
C ALA A 94 -5.05 1.09 -0.69
N GLY A 95 -6.18 1.27 -1.38
CA GLY A 95 -6.39 2.41 -2.28
C GLY A 95 -6.33 3.76 -1.57
N GLU A 96 -6.93 3.88 -0.38
CA GLU A 96 -6.85 5.09 0.45
C GLU A 96 -5.41 5.40 0.89
N ALA A 97 -4.67 4.38 1.33
CA ALA A 97 -3.29 4.52 1.75
C ALA A 97 -2.36 4.88 0.56
N LEU A 98 -2.58 4.29 -0.62
CA LEU A 98 -1.85 4.66 -1.85
C LEU A 98 -2.16 6.09 -2.28
N ALA A 99 -3.40 6.55 -2.16
CA ALA A 99 -3.74 7.94 -2.45
C ALA A 99 -3.03 8.92 -1.50
N GLU A 100 -2.89 8.55 -0.22
CA GLU A 100 -2.11 9.31 0.76
C GLU A 100 -0.61 9.30 0.41
N ALA A 101 -0.04 8.14 0.06
CA ALA A 101 1.34 7.99 -0.36
C ALA A 101 1.65 8.85 -1.59
N THR A 102 0.85 8.75 -2.65
CA THR A 102 0.99 9.56 -3.87
C THR A 102 0.92 11.05 -3.57
N SER A 103 -0.03 11.50 -2.74
CA SER A 103 -0.12 12.92 -2.38
C SER A 103 1.06 13.40 -1.53
N ALA A 104 1.66 12.52 -0.72
CA ALA A 104 2.85 12.83 0.06
C ALA A 104 4.10 12.90 -0.84
N VAL A 105 4.27 11.96 -1.78
CA VAL A 105 5.36 11.98 -2.78
C VAL A 105 5.29 13.26 -3.63
N GLU A 106 4.12 13.63 -4.17
CA GLU A 106 3.96 14.87 -4.95
C GLU A 106 4.33 16.14 -4.18
N LYS A 107 4.29 16.09 -2.85
CA LYS A 107 4.59 17.20 -1.94
C LYS A 107 5.88 16.97 -1.16
N ALA A 108 6.82 16.14 -1.65
CA ALA A 108 8.06 15.77 -0.97
C ALA A 108 9.00 16.98 -0.73
N GLU A 109 8.59 17.87 0.18
CA GLU A 109 9.29 19.10 0.56
C GLU A 109 10.24 18.86 1.74
N SER A 110 10.19 17.67 2.36
CA SER A 110 11.08 17.28 3.45
C SER A 110 11.16 15.76 3.63
N PRO A 111 12.25 15.24 4.23
CA PRO A 111 12.39 13.81 4.55
C PRO A 111 11.24 13.24 5.40
N ALA A 112 10.63 14.07 6.26
CA ALA A 112 9.49 13.65 7.09
C ALA A 112 8.23 13.37 6.27
N VAL A 113 8.04 14.04 5.13
CA VAL A 113 6.92 13.78 4.21
C VAL A 113 7.14 12.48 3.46
N VAL A 114 8.38 12.23 3.03
CA VAL A 114 8.75 10.98 2.36
C VAL A 114 8.58 9.77 3.29
N ALA A 115 9.03 9.85 4.53
CA ALA A 115 8.82 8.79 5.53
C ALA A 115 7.32 8.48 5.75
N LYS A 116 6.46 9.50 5.70
CA LYS A 116 5.01 9.30 5.80
C LYS A 116 4.43 8.61 4.56
N ALA A 117 4.98 8.89 3.38
CA ALA A 117 4.62 8.17 2.16
C ALA A 117 5.02 6.70 2.24
N GLU A 118 6.22 6.39 2.73
CA GLU A 118 6.70 5.02 2.96
C GLU A 118 5.80 4.26 3.96
N GLU A 119 5.38 4.90 5.05
CA GLU A 119 4.43 4.31 6.01
C GLU A 119 3.09 3.98 5.34
N ALA A 120 2.58 4.88 4.50
CA ALA A 120 1.32 4.67 3.78
C ALA A 120 1.44 3.53 2.75
N VAL A 121 2.56 3.42 2.04
CA VAL A 121 2.86 2.28 1.16
C VAL A 121 2.86 0.96 1.94
N GLN A 122 3.50 0.90 3.11
CA GLN A 122 3.51 -0.31 3.93
C GLN A 122 2.10 -0.72 4.41
N VAL A 123 1.25 0.25 4.77
CA VAL A 123 -0.16 -0.01 5.09
C VAL A 123 -0.88 -0.62 3.89
N ALA A 124 -0.65 -0.10 2.69
CA ALA A 124 -1.24 -0.62 1.47
C ALA A 124 -0.77 -2.05 1.17
N GLU A 125 0.52 -2.34 1.28
CA GLU A 125 1.08 -3.69 1.10
C GLU A 125 0.44 -4.72 2.05
N VAL A 126 0.33 -4.38 3.33
CA VAL A 126 -0.31 -5.26 4.33
C VAL A 126 -1.79 -5.49 4.02
N ALA A 127 -2.49 -4.44 3.59
CA ALA A 127 -3.91 -4.53 3.25
C ALA A 127 -4.14 -5.39 1.99
N VAL A 128 -3.28 -5.26 0.96
CA VAL A 128 -3.31 -6.12 -0.24
C VAL A 128 -3.02 -7.57 0.13
N ALA A 129 -1.96 -7.85 0.90
CA ALA A 129 -1.63 -9.20 1.33
C ALA A 129 -2.76 -9.86 2.15
N SER A 130 -3.45 -9.07 2.98
CA SER A 130 -4.65 -9.53 3.70
C SER A 130 -5.79 -9.87 2.74
N ALA A 131 -6.04 -9.03 1.74
CA ALA A 131 -7.06 -9.29 0.73
C ALA A 131 -6.74 -10.55 -0.09
N GLU A 132 -5.49 -10.75 -0.50
CA GLU A 132 -5.01 -11.96 -1.19
C GLU A 132 -5.26 -13.22 -0.38
N ALA A 133 -4.85 -13.23 0.88
CA ALA A 133 -5.04 -14.39 1.75
C ALA A 133 -6.52 -14.76 1.96
N VAL A 134 -7.41 -13.76 1.93
CA VAL A 134 -8.86 -14.00 2.00
C VAL A 134 -9.39 -14.58 0.69
N VAL A 135 -8.98 -14.02 -0.45
CA VAL A 135 -9.37 -14.49 -1.79
C VAL A 135 -8.89 -15.92 -2.04
N GLU A 136 -7.66 -16.25 -1.65
CA GLU A 136 -7.11 -17.61 -1.79
C GLU A 136 -7.94 -18.63 -1.01
N LYS A 137 -8.30 -18.32 0.25
CA LYS A 137 -9.18 -19.18 1.06
C LYS A 137 -10.58 -19.34 0.47
N VAL A 138 -11.09 -18.31 -0.19
CA VAL A 138 -12.37 -18.38 -0.91
C VAL A 138 -12.27 -19.33 -2.10
N ALA A 139 -11.21 -19.22 -2.90
CA ALA A 139 -10.98 -20.10 -4.05
C ALA A 139 -10.81 -21.57 -3.63
N GLU A 140 -10.13 -21.82 -2.51
CA GLU A 140 -10.01 -23.17 -1.92
C GLU A 140 -11.37 -23.73 -1.49
N ALA A 141 -12.24 -22.91 -0.90
CA ALA A 141 -13.56 -23.34 -0.46
C ALA A 141 -14.48 -23.71 -1.65
N GLU A 142 -14.42 -22.99 -2.78
CA GLU A 142 -15.16 -23.36 -3.99
C GLU A 142 -14.68 -24.68 -4.60
N ALA A 143 -13.38 -24.95 -4.60
CA ALA A 143 -12.85 -26.20 -5.15
C ALA A 143 -13.39 -27.46 -4.44
N VAL A 144 -13.81 -27.33 -3.17
CA VAL A 144 -14.36 -28.41 -2.36
C VAL A 144 -15.86 -28.65 -2.62
N THR A 145 -16.63 -27.62 -2.96
CA THR A 145 -18.09 -27.71 -3.13
C THR A 145 -18.54 -28.13 -4.53
N VAL A 146 -17.66 -27.99 -5.54
CA VAL A 146 -17.93 -28.36 -6.95
C VAL A 146 -17.34 -29.73 -7.33
N ALA A 147 -16.63 -30.40 -6.42
CA ALA A 147 -16.13 -31.76 -6.65
C ALA A 147 -17.30 -32.78 -6.62
N PRO A 148 -17.39 -33.69 -7.61
CA PRO A 148 -18.52 -34.61 -7.79
C PRO A 148 -18.66 -35.71 -6.73
#